data_AF-A0A8X7Q6F8-F1
#
_entry.id   AF-A0A8X7Q6F8-F1
#
_cell.length_a   1.000
_cell.length_b   1.000
_cell.length_c   1.000
_cell.angle_alpha   90.00
_cell.angle_beta   90.00
_cell.angle_gamma   90.00
#
_symmetry.space_group_name_H-M   'P 1'
#
loop_
_entity.id
_entity.type
_entity.pdbx_description
1 polymer ?
#
loop_
_entity_poly.entity_id
_entity_poly.type
_entity_poly.pdbx_seq_one_letter_code
_entity_poly.pdbx_strand_id
1 'polypeptide(L)'
;MPCKLLCLLILVTFVSQGYGCDRSNLTLKQSKTGNLYKDVTEWEVRLTNPCPCDFKNVKLSCTGFKPVIPIDKSVLSKSGNDCLLINGQSVGYKSDYVFRYVCATSFNFKILNATSACS
;
A
#
# COMPACT_ATOMS: atom_id res chain seq x y z
N MET A 1 52.86 -19.22 -15.60
CA MET A 1 51.44 -19.63 -15.38
C MET A 1 51.26 -19.75 -13.87
N PRO A 2 50.59 -18.78 -13.21
CA PRO A 2 49.19 -19.00 -12.85
C PRO A 2 48.39 -17.69 -12.79
N CYS A 3 48.26 -16.97 -13.90
CA CYS A 3 47.35 -15.82 -14.02
C CYS A 3 45.98 -16.26 -14.56
N LYS A 4 45.45 -17.37 -14.04
CA LYS A 4 44.17 -17.96 -14.48
C LYS A 4 43.20 -18.31 -13.35
N LEU A 5 43.62 -18.21 -12.09
CA LEU A 5 42.77 -18.58 -10.96
C LEU A 5 42.16 -17.38 -10.21
N LEU A 6 42.60 -16.15 -10.49
CA LEU A 6 42.13 -14.96 -9.75
C LEU A 6 40.92 -14.26 -10.40
N CYS A 7 40.63 -14.51 -11.68
CA CYS A 7 39.51 -13.85 -12.38
C CYS A 7 38.15 -14.54 -12.16
N LEU A 8 38.11 -15.78 -11.67
CA LEU A 8 36.85 -16.51 -11.52
C LEU A 8 36.11 -16.25 -10.19
N LEU A 9 36.76 -15.61 -9.22
CA LEU A 9 36.19 -15.43 -7.87
C LEU A 9 35.39 -14.12 -7.68
N ILE A 10 35.25 -13.29 -8.71
CA ILE A 10 34.59 -11.96 -8.59
C ILE A 10 33.21 -11.93 -9.28
N LEU A 11 32.75 -13.02 -9.90
CA LEU A 11 31.46 -13.07 -10.62
C LEU A 11 30.26 -13.60 -9.82
N VAL A 12 30.40 -13.72 -8.49
CA VAL A 12 29.26 -14.04 -7.60
C VAL A 12 29.00 -12.89 -6.62
N THR A 13 29.10 -11.65 -7.08
CA THR A 13 28.51 -10.52 -6.36
C THR A 13 27.00 -10.53 -6.60
N PHE A 14 26.30 -11.22 -5.70
CA PHE A 14 24.93 -10.93 -5.27
C PHE A 14 23.94 -10.52 -6.37
N VAL A 15 23.53 -11.48 -7.20
CA VAL A 15 22.21 -11.38 -7.84
C VAL A 15 21.18 -11.86 -6.82
N SER A 16 20.85 -11.03 -5.83
CA SER A 16 19.60 -11.21 -5.07
C SER A 16 18.43 -10.67 -5.89
N GLN A 17 18.25 -11.17 -7.12
CA GLN A 17 17.01 -10.98 -7.87
C GLN A 17 16.18 -12.23 -7.66
N GLY A 18 15.45 -12.27 -6.55
CA GLY A 18 14.55 -13.38 -6.26
C GLY A 18 13.62 -13.07 -5.09
N TYR A 19 12.34 -12.87 -5.39
CA TYR A 19 11.22 -12.90 -4.43
C TYR A 19 11.18 -11.82 -3.33
N GLY A 20 11.59 -10.58 -3.63
CA GLY A 20 11.38 -9.45 -2.73
C GLY A 20 9.93 -8.96 -2.72
N CYS A 21 9.39 -8.61 -1.55
CA CYS A 21 8.10 -7.94 -1.43
C CYS A 21 8.28 -6.44 -1.71
N ASP A 22 7.77 -5.97 -2.84
CA ASP A 22 7.77 -4.56 -3.24
C ASP A 22 6.39 -3.92 -3.06
N ARG A 23 6.34 -2.60 -2.91
CA ARG A 23 5.06 -1.87 -2.81
C ARG A 23 4.13 -2.12 -4.01
N SER A 24 4.68 -2.42 -5.19
CA SER A 24 3.90 -2.70 -6.39
C SER A 24 3.12 -4.02 -6.31
N ASN A 25 3.46 -4.90 -5.37
CA ASN A 25 2.68 -6.10 -5.09
C ASN A 25 1.38 -5.79 -4.32
N LEU A 26 1.34 -4.68 -3.58
CA LEU A 26 0.11 -4.25 -2.91
C LEU A 26 -0.92 -3.80 -3.95
N THR A 27 -2.17 -4.22 -3.76
CA THR A 27 -3.27 -3.81 -4.64
C THR A 27 -4.28 -2.98 -3.87
N LEU A 28 -4.72 -1.87 -4.45
CA LEU A 28 -5.80 -1.04 -3.91
C LEU A 28 -7.01 -1.08 -4.86
N LYS A 29 -8.15 -1.57 -4.38
CA LYS A 29 -9.40 -1.63 -5.14
C LYS A 29 -10.49 -0.86 -4.46
N GLN A 30 -11.43 -0.35 -5.25
CA GLN A 30 -12.61 0.33 -4.76
C GLN A 30 -13.88 -0.24 -5.37
N SER A 31 -14.92 -0.35 -4.55
CA SER A 31 -16.24 -0.81 -4.96
C SER A 31 -17.32 -0.03 -4.21
N LYS A 32 -18.50 0.07 -4.82
CA LYS A 32 -19.69 0.57 -4.13
C LYS A 32 -20.13 -0.47 -3.09
N THR A 33 -20.50 -0.03 -1.90
CA THR A 33 -21.02 -0.96 -0.86
C THR A 33 -22.50 -1.28 -1.06
N GLY A 34 -23.22 -0.45 -1.81
CA GLY A 34 -24.68 -0.46 -1.89
C GLY A 34 -25.35 0.41 -0.83
N ASN A 35 -24.61 0.85 0.19
CA ASN A 35 -25.11 1.78 1.18
C ASN A 35 -25.04 3.23 0.67
N LEU A 36 -25.96 4.05 1.16
CA LEU A 36 -26.01 5.48 0.90
C LEU A 36 -26.06 6.26 2.22
N TYR A 37 -25.45 7.44 2.25
CA TYR A 37 -25.67 8.42 3.30
C TYR A 37 -26.21 9.70 2.67
N LYS A 38 -27.45 10.07 3.03
CA LYS A 38 -28.16 11.22 2.44
C LYS A 38 -28.06 11.21 0.90
N ASP A 39 -28.38 10.07 0.30
CA ASP A 39 -28.33 9.82 -1.16
C ASP A 39 -26.94 9.88 -1.82
N VAL A 40 -25.86 9.99 -1.02
CA VAL A 40 -24.48 9.92 -1.51
C VAL A 40 -23.93 8.51 -1.32
N THR A 41 -23.23 8.01 -2.33
CA THR A 41 -22.66 6.65 -2.35
C THR A 41 -21.59 6.45 -1.27
N GLU A 42 -21.68 5.33 -0.56
CA GLU A 42 -20.58 4.79 0.24
C GLU A 42 -19.69 3.86 -0.62
N TRP A 43 -18.39 4.10 -0.53
CA TRP A 43 -17.34 3.37 -1.22
C TRP A 43 -16.53 2.57 -0.20
N GLU A 44 -16.21 1.33 -0.56
CA GLU A 44 -15.23 0.50 0.14
C GLU A 44 -13.90 0.59 -0.60
N VAL A 45 -12.82 0.79 0.16
CA VAL A 45 -11.44 0.74 -0.31
C VAL A 45 -10.79 -0.46 0.35
N ARG A 46 -10.25 -1.36 -0.47
CA ARG A 46 -9.59 -2.58 -0.04
C ARG A 46 -8.13 -2.56 -0.47
N LEU A 47 -7.24 -2.59 0.51
CA LEU A 47 -5.81 -2.80 0.32
C LEU A 47 -5.51 -4.28 0.55
N THR A 48 -4.99 -4.96 -0.46
CA THR A 48 -4.65 -6.39 -0.40
C THR A 48 -3.13 -6.56 -0.40
N ASN A 49 -2.64 -7.34 0.57
CA ASN A 49 -1.24 -7.74 0.67
C ASN A 49 -1.04 -9.23 0.30
N PRO A 50 -0.62 -9.54 -0.94
CA PRO A 50 -0.37 -10.92 -1.36
C PRO A 50 1.02 -11.45 -0.94
N CYS A 51 1.88 -10.57 -0.44
CA CYS A 51 3.28 -10.85 -0.18
C CYS A 51 3.49 -11.56 1.16
N PRO A 52 4.41 -12.53 1.28
CA PRO A 52 4.74 -13.24 2.52
C PRO A 52 5.53 -12.37 3.52
N CYS A 53 5.26 -11.05 3.53
CA CYS A 53 5.82 -10.08 4.46
C CYS A 53 4.75 -9.08 4.84
N ASP A 54 4.93 -8.48 5.99
CA ASP A 54 4.15 -7.36 6.47
C ASP A 54 4.51 -6.06 5.73
N PHE A 55 3.54 -5.18 5.50
CA PHE A 55 3.79 -3.83 4.99
C PHE A 55 3.40 -2.78 6.02
N LYS A 56 4.33 -1.87 6.33
CA LYS A 56 4.12 -0.73 7.22
C LYS A 56 4.20 0.58 6.46
N ASN A 57 3.77 1.67 7.10
CA ASN A 57 3.90 3.03 6.56
C ASN A 57 3.31 3.20 5.16
N VAL A 58 2.15 2.57 4.90
CA VAL A 58 1.46 2.67 3.61
C VAL A 58 0.95 4.10 3.43
N LYS A 59 1.51 4.81 2.45
CA LYS A 59 1.11 6.17 2.07
C LYS A 59 0.31 6.15 0.78
N LEU A 60 -0.84 6.82 0.79
CA LEU A 60 -1.72 6.98 -0.35
C LEU A 60 -1.73 8.42 -0.84
N SER A 61 -1.86 8.63 -2.15
CA SER A 61 -2.16 9.96 -2.69
C SER A 61 -3.57 10.37 -2.27
N CYS A 62 -3.72 11.54 -1.64
CA CYS A 62 -5.03 12.03 -1.22
C CYS A 62 -5.19 13.55 -1.38
N THR A 63 -4.46 14.15 -2.33
CA THR A 63 -4.64 15.54 -2.74
C THR A 63 -6.09 15.77 -3.17
N GLY A 64 -6.74 16.77 -2.60
CA GLY A 64 -8.14 17.07 -2.90
C GLY A 64 -9.16 16.07 -2.34
N PHE A 65 -8.74 15.00 -1.65
CA PHE A 65 -9.67 14.07 -1.01
C PHE A 65 -10.45 14.77 0.10
N LYS A 66 -11.77 14.85 -0.08
CA LYS A 66 -12.73 15.51 0.81
C LYS A 66 -14.05 14.72 0.79
N PRO A 67 -14.17 13.64 1.58
CA PRO A 67 -15.42 12.88 1.69
C PRO A 67 -16.50 13.69 2.39
N VAL A 68 -17.77 13.34 2.17
CA VAL A 68 -18.94 13.97 2.80
C VAL A 68 -18.93 13.75 4.31
N ILE A 69 -18.55 12.55 4.74
CA ILE A 69 -18.34 12.22 6.14
C ILE A 69 -16.83 12.20 6.40
N PRO A 70 -16.33 12.94 7.41
CA PRO A 70 -14.92 12.88 7.80
C PRO A 70 -14.52 11.45 8.18
N ILE A 71 -13.37 10.99 7.67
CA ILE A 71 -12.77 9.71 8.08
C ILE A 71 -11.97 9.93 9.36
N ASP A 72 -12.02 8.95 10.25
CA ASP A 72 -11.20 8.95 11.46
C ASP A 72 -9.70 9.02 11.11
N LYS A 73 -8.94 9.86 11.81
CA LYS A 73 -7.50 10.03 11.57
C LYS A 73 -6.71 8.75 11.82
N SER A 74 -7.20 7.85 12.67
CA SER A 74 -6.62 6.54 12.91
C SER A 74 -6.71 5.61 11.70
N VAL A 75 -7.69 5.81 10.83
CA VAL A 75 -7.87 5.05 9.58
C VAL A 75 -7.03 5.68 8.47
N LEU A 76 -7.16 6.99 8.28
CA LEU A 76 -6.47 7.71 7.20
C LEU A 76 -6.10 9.13 7.66
N SER A 77 -4.83 9.33 8.05
CA SER A 77 -4.33 10.62 8.50
C SER A 77 -3.67 11.39 7.35
N LYS A 78 -4.16 12.61 7.08
CA LYS A 78 -3.63 13.47 6.02
C LYS A 78 -2.41 14.26 6.49
N SER A 79 -1.34 14.25 5.68
CA SER A 79 -0.13 15.07 5.84
C SER A 79 0.20 15.74 4.50
N GLY A 80 -0.16 17.01 4.36
CA GLY A 80 -0.06 17.73 3.09
C GLY A 80 -0.93 17.10 2.00
N ASN A 81 -0.29 16.55 0.96
CA ASN A 81 -0.91 15.92 -0.20
C ASN A 81 -1.05 14.39 -0.07
N ASP A 82 -0.43 13.82 0.96
CA ASP A 82 -0.37 12.38 1.19
C ASP A 82 -1.23 12.00 2.39
N CYS A 83 -1.67 10.75 2.43
CA CYS A 83 -2.38 10.19 3.55
C CYS A 83 -1.68 8.93 4.05
N LEU A 84 -1.49 8.83 5.36
CA LEU A 84 -0.95 7.66 6.03
C LEU A 84 -2.10 6.76 6.48
N LEU A 85 -2.10 5.52 6.00
CA LEU A 85 -3.08 4.51 6.36
C LEU A 85 -2.78 3.92 7.74
N ILE A 86 -3.80 3.64 8.55
CA ILE A 86 -3.70 2.96 9.85
C ILE A 86 -2.59 3.50 10.76
N ASN A 87 -2.34 4.82 10.72
CA ASN A 87 -1.22 5.45 11.43
C ASN A 87 0.15 4.78 11.21
N GLY A 88 0.36 4.17 10.03
CA GLY A 88 1.60 3.49 9.66
C GLY A 88 1.74 2.08 10.23
N GLN A 89 0.71 1.54 10.88
CA GLN A 89 0.67 0.15 11.35
C GLN A 89 0.80 -0.87 10.20
N SER A 90 0.97 -2.13 10.59
CA SER A 90 1.24 -3.22 9.66
C SER A 90 -0.03 -3.71 8.96
N VAL A 91 0.10 -4.02 7.68
CA VAL A 91 -0.84 -4.82 6.88
C VAL A 91 -0.18 -6.18 6.66
N GLY A 92 -0.71 -7.21 7.31
CA GLY A 92 -0.08 -8.52 7.36
C GLY A 92 -0.16 -9.33 6.07
N TYR A 93 0.65 -10.37 5.96
CA TYR A 93 0.58 -11.33 4.84
C TYR A 93 -0.82 -11.95 4.71
N LYS A 94 -1.33 -12.05 3.46
CA LYS A 94 -2.64 -12.65 3.13
C LYS A 94 -3.80 -11.98 3.87
N SER A 95 -3.59 -10.74 4.31
CA SER A 95 -4.62 -9.93 4.94
C SER A 95 -5.02 -8.78 4.03
N ASP A 96 -6.28 -8.40 4.17
CA ASP A 96 -6.81 -7.18 3.58
C ASP A 96 -7.02 -6.15 4.68
N TYR A 97 -6.68 -4.89 4.39
CA TYR A 97 -7.19 -3.76 5.15
C TYR A 97 -8.31 -3.07 4.38
N VAL A 98 -9.43 -2.82 5.05
CA VAL A 98 -10.63 -2.26 4.45
C VAL A 98 -11.04 -1.02 5.21
N PHE A 99 -11.29 0.07 4.49
CA PHE A 99 -11.96 1.26 5.04
C PHE A 99 -13.02 1.78 4.08
N ARG A 100 -13.92 2.62 4.58
CA ARG A 100 -15.03 3.17 3.81
C ARG A 100 -15.05 4.69 3.85
N TYR A 101 -15.63 5.28 2.81
CA TYR A 101 -15.88 6.71 2.76
C TYR A 101 -17.13 7.02 1.93
N VAL A 102 -17.73 8.18 2.18
CA VAL A 102 -18.92 8.63 1.45
C VAL A 102 -18.53 9.76 0.50
N CYS A 103 -18.78 9.59 -0.80
CA CYS A 103 -18.53 10.63 -1.81
C CYS A 103 -19.37 10.37 -3.08
N ALA A 104 -19.66 11.43 -3.84
CA ALA A 104 -20.44 11.34 -5.08
C ALA A 104 -19.76 10.48 -6.15
N THR A 105 -18.42 10.46 -6.17
CA THR A 105 -17.62 9.63 -7.10
C THR A 105 -16.52 8.91 -6.34
N SER A 106 -15.97 7.85 -6.93
CA SER A 106 -14.79 7.21 -6.37
C SER A 106 -13.58 8.12 -6.48
N PHE A 107 -12.69 8.04 -5.50
CA PHE A 107 -11.47 8.83 -5.44
C PHE A 107 -10.27 8.06 -5.98
N ASN A 108 -9.42 8.68 -6.79
CA ASN A 108 -8.28 8.00 -7.41
C ASN A 108 -7.07 7.91 -6.46
N PHE A 109 -7.15 7.03 -5.46
CA PHE A 109 -6.02 6.72 -4.58
C PHE A 109 -4.91 5.96 -5.34
N LYS A 110 -3.65 6.31 -5.06
CA LYS A 110 -2.45 5.60 -5.52
C LYS A 110 -1.56 5.28 -4.34
N ILE A 111 -0.95 4.10 -4.34
CA ILE A 111 0.07 3.73 -3.34
C ILE A 111 1.37 4.47 -3.69
N LEU A 112 1.71 5.47 -2.88
CA LEU A 112 2.92 6.28 -3.05
C LEU A 112 4.13 5.60 -2.41
N ASN A 113 3.95 5.04 -1.21
CA ASN A 113 5.01 4.38 -0.46
C ASN A 113 4.44 3.24 0.39
N ALA A 114 5.26 2.22 0.63
CA ALA A 114 5.02 1.18 1.63
C ALA A 114 6.37 0.54 1.95
N THR A 115 6.62 0.23 3.23
CA THR A 115 7.86 -0.41 3.68
C THR A 115 7.58 -1.87 4.00
N SER A 116 8.18 -2.79 3.27
CA SER A 116 8.12 -4.21 3.59
C SER A 116 8.96 -4.53 4.83
N ALA A 117 8.41 -5.36 5.70
CA ALA A 117 9.05 -5.89 6.90
C ALA A 117 9.03 -7.42 6.79
N CYS A 118 10.08 -7.97 6.19
CA CYS A 118 10.31 -9.41 6.07
C CYS A 118 11.22 -9.88 7.20
N SER A 119 10.91 -11.02 7.81
CA SER A 119 11.69 -11.66 8.89
C SER A 119 12.25 -13.00 8.46
#